data_AF-A0A2S7TVM6-F1
#
_entry.id   AF-A0A2S7TVM6-F1
#
_cell.length_a   1.000
_cell.length_b   1.000
_cell.length_c   1.000
_cell.angle_alpha   90.00
_cell.angle_beta   90.00
_cell.angle_gamma   90.00
#
_symmetry.space_group_name_H-M   'P 1'
#
loop_
_entity.id
_entity.type
_entity.pdbx_description
1 polymer ?
#
loop_
_entity_poly.entity_id
_entity_poly.type
_entity_poly.pdbx_seq_one_letter_code
_entity_poly.pdbx_strand_id
1 'polypeptide(L)'
;MREISAFIGQEAMHGKEHLLANAELKRQGINVNVWDARTRWARRKLNKLLSVKARLAGTAAVEHYTAVIAEHIMKSEEFHNMIIDPTIKNLIYWHAMEESEHRAVAFDTHLAIGGSYSQRAIAMTIVSIGIGPVVLAAMLSCMKQDGELYNMKSWLKFTDLYFGRKGVFRKMIPDLLKFYKPGFHPMQANMDAPMKLWKERLSLV
;
A
#
# COMPACT_ATOMS: atom_id res chain seq x y z
N MET A 1 -14.73 -16.55 9.44
CA MET A 1 -14.67 -17.45 8.26
C MET A 1 -15.18 -16.78 6.99
N ARG A 2 -16.41 -16.24 6.95
CA ARG A 2 -16.95 -15.54 5.75
C ARG A 2 -16.08 -14.36 5.29
N GLU A 3 -15.65 -13.50 6.22
CA GLU A 3 -14.77 -12.36 5.93
C GLU A 3 -13.40 -12.79 5.39
N ILE A 4 -12.81 -13.86 5.92
CA ILE A 4 -11.54 -14.42 5.42
C ILE A 4 -11.72 -14.96 4.00
N SER A 5 -12.82 -15.66 3.72
CA SER A 5 -13.11 -16.16 2.36
C SER A 5 -13.33 -15.02 1.36
N ALA A 6 -14.03 -13.95 1.77
CA ALA A 6 -14.19 -12.75 0.95
C ALA A 6 -12.85 -12.06 0.70
N PHE A 7 -12.04 -11.89 1.75
CA PHE A 7 -10.68 -11.35 1.66
C PHE A 7 -9.81 -12.14 0.68
N ILE A 8 -9.78 -13.48 0.76
CA ILE A 8 -9.02 -14.31 -0.20
C ILE A 8 -9.48 -14.09 -1.65
N GLY A 9 -10.80 -13.97 -1.86
CA GLY A 9 -11.36 -13.70 -3.18
C GLY A 9 -10.97 -12.32 -3.73
N GLN A 10 -11.10 -11.28 -2.90
CA GLN A 10 -10.71 -9.91 -3.24
C GLN A 10 -9.20 -9.82 -3.50
N GLU A 11 -8.36 -10.37 -2.63
CA GLU A 11 -6.91 -10.37 -2.79
C GLU A 11 -6.45 -11.09 -4.07
N ALA A 12 -7.13 -12.16 -4.47
CA ALA A 12 -6.86 -12.83 -5.74
C ALA A 12 -7.19 -11.94 -6.95
N MET A 13 -8.30 -11.20 -6.90
CA MET A 13 -8.69 -10.26 -7.94
C MET A 13 -7.75 -9.05 -7.99
N HIS A 14 -7.45 -8.48 -6.84
CA HIS A 14 -6.52 -7.39 -6.66
C HIS A 14 -5.11 -7.74 -7.15
N GLY A 15 -4.61 -8.94 -6.84
CA GLY A 15 -3.36 -9.45 -7.39
C GLY A 15 -3.33 -9.52 -8.92
N LYS A 16 -4.48 -9.81 -9.57
CA LYS A 16 -4.61 -9.78 -11.03
C LYS A 16 -4.49 -8.36 -11.57
N GLU A 17 -5.13 -7.38 -10.93
CA GLU A 17 -5.05 -5.97 -11.33
C GLU A 17 -3.61 -5.43 -11.23
N HIS A 18 -2.86 -5.83 -10.19
CA HIS A 18 -1.43 -5.51 -10.11
C HIS A 18 -0.61 -6.08 -11.28
N LEU A 19 -0.93 -7.28 -11.77
CA LEU A 19 -0.25 -7.85 -12.94
C LEU A 19 -0.56 -7.06 -14.22
N LEU A 20 -1.82 -6.63 -14.40
CA LEU A 20 -2.23 -5.80 -15.52
C LEU A 20 -1.55 -4.42 -15.48
N ALA A 21 -1.53 -3.77 -14.31
CA ALA A 21 -0.84 -2.50 -14.11
C ALA A 21 0.67 -2.62 -14.41
N ASN A 22 1.33 -3.69 -13.94
CA ASN A 22 2.75 -3.93 -14.23
C ASN A 22 3.01 -4.16 -15.73
N ALA A 23 2.10 -4.84 -16.43
CA ALA A 23 2.21 -5.05 -17.88
C ALA A 23 2.06 -3.74 -18.64
N GLU A 24 1.14 -2.86 -18.21
CA GLU A 24 0.95 -1.54 -18.80
C GLU A 24 2.13 -0.61 -18.55
N LEU A 25 2.67 -0.57 -17.32
CA LEU A 25 3.91 0.14 -17.00
C LEU A 25 5.07 -0.32 -17.90
N LYS A 26 5.20 -1.63 -18.12
CA LYS A 26 6.20 -2.18 -19.03
C LYS A 26 5.99 -1.71 -20.48
N ARG A 27 4.74 -1.67 -20.95
CA ARG A 27 4.39 -1.16 -22.30
C ARG A 27 4.79 0.30 -22.47
N GLN A 28 4.67 1.08 -21.39
CA GLN A 28 5.10 2.47 -21.34
C GLN A 28 6.62 2.63 -21.14
N GLY A 29 7.41 1.56 -20.99
CA GLY A 29 8.86 1.63 -20.83
C GLY A 29 9.36 1.58 -19.37
N ILE A 30 8.45 1.49 -18.40
CA ILE A 30 8.77 1.38 -16.97
C ILE A 30 8.84 -0.10 -16.59
N ASN A 31 10.05 -0.66 -16.56
CA ASN A 31 10.24 -2.08 -16.26
C ASN A 31 10.28 -2.36 -14.75
N VAL A 32 9.13 -2.68 -14.17
CA VAL A 32 9.00 -3.10 -12.75
C VAL A 32 9.22 -4.59 -12.50
N ASN A 33 9.45 -5.40 -13.55
CA ASN A 33 9.53 -6.87 -13.42
C ASN A 33 10.68 -7.34 -12.51
N VAL A 34 11.77 -6.57 -12.43
CA VAL A 34 12.89 -6.88 -11.52
C VAL A 34 12.42 -6.83 -10.07
N TRP A 35 11.56 -5.87 -9.72
CA TRP A 35 11.01 -5.75 -8.37
C TRP A 35 9.99 -6.83 -8.08
N ASP A 36 9.09 -7.14 -9.01
CA ASP A 36 8.18 -8.27 -8.88
C ASP A 36 8.93 -9.60 -8.65
N ALA A 37 9.96 -9.88 -9.46
CA ALA A 37 10.76 -11.08 -9.32
C ALA A 37 11.47 -11.17 -7.96
N ARG A 38 12.01 -10.05 -7.46
CA ARG A 38 12.63 -9.96 -6.13
C ARG A 38 11.61 -10.19 -5.02
N THR A 39 10.43 -9.58 -5.10
CA THR A 39 9.35 -9.77 -4.13
C THR A 39 8.88 -11.23 -4.11
N ARG A 40 8.69 -11.86 -5.28
CA ARG A 40 8.35 -13.29 -5.36
C ARG A 40 9.44 -14.18 -4.77
N TRP A 41 10.71 -13.88 -5.04
CA TRP A 41 11.83 -14.62 -4.46
C TRP A 41 11.86 -14.48 -2.93
N ALA A 42 11.75 -13.25 -2.42
CA ALA A 42 11.73 -12.98 -0.98
C ALA A 42 10.58 -13.71 -0.30
N ARG A 43 9.36 -13.62 -0.85
CA ARG A 43 8.19 -14.35 -0.36
C ARG A 43 8.40 -15.86 -0.29
N ARG A 44 8.98 -16.47 -1.35
CA ARG A 44 9.30 -17.91 -1.35
C ARG A 44 10.29 -18.28 -0.25
N LYS A 45 11.29 -17.44 0.01
CA LYS A 45 12.26 -17.66 1.08
C LYS A 45 11.61 -17.52 2.46
N LEU A 46 10.88 -16.43 2.70
CA LEU A 46 10.16 -16.18 3.94
C LEU A 46 9.14 -17.29 4.24
N ASN A 47 8.43 -17.81 3.24
CA ASN A 47 7.50 -18.92 3.42
C ASN A 47 8.15 -20.22 3.94
N LYS A 48 9.44 -20.43 3.65
CA LYS A 48 10.20 -21.59 4.13
C LYS A 48 10.80 -21.38 5.52
N LEU A 49 11.10 -20.14 5.86
CA LEU A 49 11.85 -19.78 7.08
C LEU A 49 10.94 -19.34 8.24
N LEU A 50 9.81 -18.72 7.93
CA LEU A 50 8.91 -18.13 8.91
C LEU A 50 7.76 -19.06 9.27
N SER A 51 7.39 -19.06 10.56
CA SER A 51 6.17 -19.70 11.03
C SER A 51 4.93 -19.05 10.42
N VAL A 52 3.80 -19.77 10.40
CA VAL A 52 2.52 -19.25 9.90
C VAL A 52 2.15 -17.93 10.57
N LYS A 53 2.37 -17.81 11.89
CA LYS A 53 2.15 -16.58 12.67
C LYS A 53 3.02 -15.43 12.19
N ALA A 54 4.32 -15.67 11.96
CA ALA A 54 5.23 -14.62 11.49
C ALA A 54 4.91 -14.18 10.05
N ARG A 55 4.43 -15.09 9.19
CA ARG A 55 3.97 -14.72 7.84
C ARG A 55 2.70 -13.87 7.88
N LEU A 56 1.73 -14.24 8.74
CA LEU A 56 0.50 -13.45 8.91
C LEU A 56 0.75 -12.09 9.58
N ALA A 57 1.73 -11.99 10.49
CA ALA A 57 2.24 -10.70 10.94
C ALA A 57 2.77 -9.86 9.77
N GLY A 58 3.48 -10.49 8.82
CA GLY A 58 3.92 -9.89 7.57
C GLY A 58 2.75 -9.35 6.73
N THR A 59 1.73 -10.18 6.50
CA THR A 59 0.50 -9.76 5.80
C THR A 59 -0.15 -8.59 6.52
N ALA A 60 -0.45 -8.69 7.82
CA ALA A 60 -1.07 -7.61 8.59
C ALA A 60 -0.27 -6.30 8.56
N ALA A 61 1.07 -6.38 8.50
CA ALA A 61 1.92 -5.20 8.36
C ALA A 61 1.88 -4.58 6.96
N VAL A 62 1.85 -5.39 5.89
CA VAL A 62 1.68 -4.90 4.51
C VAL A 62 0.33 -4.22 4.38
N GLU A 63 -0.75 -4.90 4.75
CA GLU A 63 -2.13 -4.40 4.70
C GLU A 63 -2.31 -3.10 5.50
N HIS A 64 -1.70 -3.00 6.69
CA HIS A 64 -1.74 -1.74 7.44
C HIS A 64 -0.97 -0.63 6.74
N TYR A 65 0.19 -0.93 6.16
CA TYR A 65 1.00 0.07 5.46
C TYR A 65 0.27 0.59 4.22
N THR A 66 -0.27 -0.30 3.39
CA THR A 66 -1.04 0.04 2.19
C THR A 66 -2.36 0.71 2.52
N ALA A 67 -3.05 0.28 3.58
CA ALA A 67 -4.24 0.99 4.06
C ALA A 67 -3.92 2.43 4.48
N VAL A 68 -2.82 2.69 5.19
CA VAL A 68 -2.44 4.07 5.53
C VAL A 68 -2.20 4.91 4.27
N ILE A 69 -1.58 4.36 3.22
CA ILE A 69 -1.47 5.06 1.92
C ILE A 69 -2.87 5.35 1.36
N ALA A 70 -3.72 4.33 1.30
CA ALA A 70 -5.06 4.40 0.75
C ALA A 70 -5.93 5.45 1.46
N GLU A 71 -5.88 5.50 2.79
CA GLU A 71 -6.62 6.45 3.60
C GLU A 71 -6.20 7.91 3.32
N HIS A 72 -4.89 8.14 3.14
CA HIS A 72 -4.37 9.47 2.77
C HIS A 72 -4.75 9.86 1.34
N ILE A 73 -4.73 8.91 0.40
CA ILE A 73 -5.22 9.10 -0.98
C ILE A 73 -6.69 9.46 -1.00
N MET A 74 -7.53 8.71 -0.27
CA MET A 74 -8.98 8.94 -0.20
C MET A 74 -9.36 10.27 0.42
N LYS A 75 -8.54 10.81 1.33
CA LYS A 75 -8.77 12.08 2.01
C LYS A 75 -8.15 13.29 1.27
N SER A 76 -7.42 13.07 0.18
CA SER A 76 -6.67 14.12 -0.52
C SER A 76 -7.32 14.49 -1.85
N GLU A 77 -7.98 15.65 -1.89
CA GLU A 77 -8.49 16.24 -3.13
C GLU A 77 -7.35 16.64 -4.08
N GLU A 78 -6.21 17.09 -3.54
CA GLU A 78 -5.02 17.40 -4.33
C GLU A 78 -4.53 16.16 -5.10
N PHE A 79 -4.43 15.01 -4.42
CA PHE A 79 -4.03 13.75 -5.05
C PHE A 79 -5.05 13.30 -6.11
N HIS A 80 -6.35 13.47 -5.82
CA HIS A 80 -7.42 13.18 -6.78
C HIS A 80 -7.27 13.96 -8.09
N ASN A 81 -6.92 15.24 -7.98
CA ASN A 81 -6.78 16.15 -9.12
C ASN A 81 -5.47 15.94 -9.89
N MET A 82 -4.45 15.33 -9.26
CA MET A 82 -3.19 14.97 -9.93
C MET A 82 -3.34 13.78 -10.89
N ILE A 83 -4.28 12.87 -10.63
CA ILE A 83 -4.54 11.74 -11.52
C ILE A 83 -5.45 12.23 -12.65
N ILE A 84 -4.90 12.34 -13.87
CA ILE A 84 -5.65 12.88 -15.01
C ILE A 84 -6.49 11.79 -15.69
N ASP A 85 -5.94 10.59 -15.87
CA ASP A 85 -6.63 9.50 -16.54
C ASP A 85 -7.77 8.94 -15.66
N PRO A 86 -9.03 8.96 -16.13
CA PRO A 86 -10.18 8.48 -15.35
C PRO A 86 -10.13 6.99 -15.02
N THR A 87 -9.55 6.16 -15.88
CA THR A 87 -9.44 4.71 -15.68
C THR A 87 -8.46 4.42 -14.55
N ILE A 88 -7.28 5.03 -14.59
CA ILE A 88 -6.26 4.92 -13.53
C ILE A 88 -6.79 5.45 -12.20
N LYS A 89 -7.52 6.57 -12.25
CA LYS A 89 -8.18 7.14 -11.08
C LYS A 89 -9.15 6.14 -10.45
N ASN A 90 -10.08 5.59 -11.22
CA ASN A 90 -11.04 4.61 -10.71
C ASN A 90 -10.35 3.38 -10.13
N LEU A 91 -9.32 2.87 -10.80
CA LEU A 91 -8.53 1.74 -10.31
C LEU A 91 -7.88 2.05 -8.95
N ILE A 92 -7.21 3.20 -8.82
CA ILE A 92 -6.54 3.60 -7.57
C ILE A 92 -7.54 3.76 -6.42
N TYR A 93 -8.68 4.39 -6.66
CA TYR A 93 -9.68 4.61 -5.59
C TYR A 93 -10.43 3.34 -5.21
N TRP A 94 -10.74 2.46 -6.18
CA TRP A 94 -11.28 1.13 -5.89
C TRP A 94 -10.29 0.32 -5.03
N HIS A 95 -9.02 0.25 -5.46
CA HIS A 95 -7.97 -0.46 -4.74
C HIS A 95 -7.76 0.13 -3.34
N ALA A 96 -7.72 1.46 -3.19
CA ALA A 96 -7.61 2.11 -1.89
C ALA A 96 -8.74 1.73 -0.92
N MET A 97 -9.96 1.56 -1.43
CA MET A 97 -11.08 1.12 -0.61
C MET A 97 -10.93 -0.33 -0.16
N GLU A 98 -10.50 -1.24 -1.03
CA GLU A 98 -10.27 -2.65 -0.67
C GLU A 98 -9.21 -2.79 0.42
N GLU A 99 -8.05 -2.13 0.27
CA GLU A 99 -6.97 -2.12 1.26
C GLU A 99 -7.44 -1.62 2.64
N SER A 100 -8.32 -0.61 2.65
CA SER A 100 -8.95 -0.10 3.87
C SER A 100 -9.91 -1.10 4.52
N GLU A 101 -10.55 -1.99 3.76
CA GLU A 101 -11.40 -3.07 4.28
C GLU A 101 -10.54 -4.26 4.78
N HIS A 102 -9.44 -4.55 4.08
CA HIS A 102 -8.55 -5.68 4.33
C HIS A 102 -7.74 -5.57 5.63
N ARG A 103 -7.32 -4.36 6.01
CA ARG A 103 -6.43 -4.13 7.18
C ARG A 103 -6.89 -4.83 8.47
N ALA A 104 -8.19 -4.83 8.74
CA ALA A 104 -8.74 -5.42 9.96
C ALA A 104 -8.73 -6.96 9.87
N VAL A 105 -9.15 -7.51 8.72
CA VAL A 105 -9.21 -8.96 8.49
C VAL A 105 -7.83 -9.60 8.67
N ALA A 106 -6.78 -9.01 8.11
CA ALA A 106 -5.42 -9.52 8.25
C ALA A 106 -4.91 -9.45 9.69
N PHE A 107 -5.18 -8.34 10.38
CA PHE A 107 -4.79 -8.14 11.78
C PHE A 107 -5.50 -9.13 12.72
N ASP A 108 -6.81 -9.27 12.58
CA ASP A 108 -7.63 -10.17 13.39
C ASP A 108 -7.27 -11.63 13.14
N THR A 109 -6.97 -11.98 11.88
CA THR A 109 -6.49 -13.33 11.54
C THR A 109 -5.16 -13.65 12.23
N HIS A 110 -4.22 -12.70 12.29
CA HIS A 110 -2.96 -12.88 13.02
C HIS A 110 -3.19 -13.10 14.52
N LEU A 111 -4.06 -12.30 15.14
CA LEU A 111 -4.39 -12.45 16.56
C LEU A 111 -5.13 -13.76 16.86
N ALA A 112 -6.09 -14.14 16.02
CA ALA A 112 -6.93 -15.33 16.21
C ALA A 112 -6.12 -16.63 16.26
N ILE A 113 -5.00 -16.71 15.55
CA ILE A 113 -4.09 -17.88 15.60
C ILE A 113 -3.04 -17.78 16.70
N GLY A 114 -3.14 -16.79 17.60
CA GLY A 114 -2.21 -16.55 18.70
C GLY A 114 -0.90 -15.92 18.24
N GLY A 115 -0.96 -15.02 17.26
CA GLY A 115 0.16 -14.18 16.86
C GLY A 115 0.52 -13.13 17.93
N SER A 116 1.81 -12.79 18.07
CA SER A 116 2.28 -11.88 19.11
C SER A 116 2.39 -10.42 18.63
N TYR A 117 2.40 -9.49 19.59
CA TYR A 117 2.75 -8.09 19.37
C TYR A 117 4.16 -7.93 18.76
N SER A 118 5.15 -8.67 19.28
CA SER A 118 6.53 -8.58 18.78
C SER A 118 6.64 -9.00 17.31
N GLN A 119 5.90 -10.04 16.89
CA GLN A 119 5.86 -10.47 15.49
C GLN A 119 5.35 -9.37 14.57
N ARG A 120 4.20 -8.74 14.91
CA ARG A 120 3.63 -7.68 14.07
C ARG A 120 4.49 -6.42 14.07
N ALA A 121 5.08 -6.04 15.21
CA ALA A 121 5.97 -4.89 15.29
C ALA A 121 7.24 -5.09 14.44
N ILE A 122 7.90 -6.25 14.54
CA ILE A 122 9.07 -6.58 13.72
C ILE A 122 8.70 -6.60 12.23
N ALA A 123 7.57 -7.22 11.89
CA ALA A 123 7.08 -7.25 10.51
C ALA A 123 6.86 -5.84 9.94
N MET A 124 6.25 -4.94 10.70
CA MET A 124 6.04 -3.54 10.30
C MET A 124 7.36 -2.82 10.01
N THR A 125 8.40 -3.04 10.82
CA THR A 125 9.73 -2.48 10.57
C THR A 125 10.31 -3.00 9.26
N ILE A 126 10.25 -4.33 9.05
CA ILE A 126 10.75 -4.96 7.83
C ILE A 126 10.01 -4.44 6.59
N VAL A 127 8.68 -4.36 6.64
CA VAL A 127 7.84 -3.86 5.55
C VAL A 127 8.16 -2.40 5.24
N SER A 128 8.28 -1.55 6.28
CA SER A 128 8.59 -0.12 6.12
C SER A 128 9.96 0.09 5.45
N ILE A 129 10.95 -0.73 5.79
CA ILE A 129 12.28 -0.69 5.15
C ILE A 129 12.23 -1.27 3.72
N GLY A 130 11.42 -2.31 3.48
CA GLY A 130 11.33 -3.00 2.20
C GLY A 130 10.60 -2.21 1.10
N ILE A 131 9.54 -1.47 1.45
CA ILE A 131 8.73 -0.71 0.48
C ILE A 131 9.50 0.49 -0.08
N GLY A 132 10.25 1.20 0.76
CA GLY A 132 10.95 2.43 0.38
C GLY A 132 11.82 2.29 -0.88
N PRO A 133 12.75 1.33 -0.96
CA PRO A 133 13.57 1.09 -2.14
C PRO A 133 12.78 0.75 -3.41
N VAL A 134 11.67 0.03 -3.29
CA VAL A 134 10.81 -0.34 -4.43
C VAL A 134 10.15 0.90 -5.01
N VAL A 135 9.56 1.74 -4.14
CA VAL A 135 8.91 2.99 -4.54
C VAL A 135 9.94 3.96 -5.13
N LEU A 136 11.11 4.10 -4.49
CA LEU A 136 12.19 4.95 -4.98
C LEU A 136 12.67 4.51 -6.37
N ALA A 137 12.81 3.21 -6.60
CA ALA A 137 13.26 2.71 -7.90
C ALA A 137 12.21 2.89 -9.01
N ALA A 138 10.92 2.72 -8.70
CA ALA A 138 9.83 3.00 -9.63
C ALA A 138 9.85 4.49 -10.01
N MET A 139 9.95 5.37 -9.03
CA MET A 139 10.05 6.82 -9.22
C MET A 139 11.26 7.23 -10.05
N LEU A 140 12.47 6.71 -9.74
CA LEU A 140 13.67 6.99 -10.53
C LEU A 140 13.52 6.51 -11.98
N SER A 141 12.78 5.44 -12.21
CA SER A 141 12.49 4.95 -13.56
C SER A 141 11.58 5.94 -14.31
N CYS A 142 10.54 6.46 -13.66
CA CYS A 142 9.70 7.53 -14.22
C CYS A 142 10.50 8.80 -14.51
N MET A 143 11.29 9.29 -13.54
CA MET A 143 12.11 10.50 -13.72
C MET A 143 13.13 10.35 -14.85
N LYS A 144 13.72 9.16 -15.01
CA LYS A 144 14.62 8.87 -16.12
C LYS A 144 13.90 8.93 -17.46
N GLN A 145 12.70 8.36 -17.53
CA GLN A 145 11.89 8.36 -18.75
C GLN A 145 11.45 9.77 -19.17
N ASP A 146 11.10 10.60 -18.20
CA ASP A 146 10.66 11.98 -18.44
C ASP A 146 11.85 12.94 -18.70
N GLY A 147 13.10 12.45 -18.64
CA GLY A 147 14.30 13.29 -18.80
C GLY A 147 14.62 14.18 -17.60
N GLU A 148 13.95 13.95 -16.47
CA GLU A 148 13.99 14.78 -15.26
C GLU A 148 15.03 14.33 -14.22
N LEU A 149 15.74 13.22 -14.47
CA LEU A 149 16.66 12.60 -13.52
C LEU A 149 17.76 13.54 -13.01
N TYR A 150 18.22 14.48 -13.85
CA TYR A 150 19.26 15.46 -13.50
C TYR A 150 18.71 16.88 -13.29
N ASN A 151 17.39 17.05 -13.28
CA ASN A 151 16.75 18.35 -13.09
C ASN A 151 16.59 18.67 -11.60
N MET A 152 17.45 19.56 -11.09
CA MET A 152 17.42 19.97 -9.69
C MET A 152 16.11 20.62 -9.25
N LYS A 153 15.39 21.31 -10.15
CA LYS A 153 14.08 21.90 -9.81
C LYS A 153 13.04 20.81 -9.58
N SER A 154 13.06 19.76 -10.40
CA SER A 154 12.18 18.59 -10.26
C SER A 154 12.47 17.84 -8.97
N TRP A 155 13.74 17.68 -8.61
CA TRP A 155 14.14 17.11 -7.32
C TRP A 155 13.69 17.96 -6.12
N LEU A 156 13.80 19.29 -6.18
CA LEU A 156 13.30 20.17 -5.10
C LEU A 156 11.78 20.11 -4.95
N LYS A 157 11.05 20.12 -6.08
CA LYS A 157 9.58 19.96 -6.06
C LYS A 157 9.19 18.59 -5.51
N PHE A 158 9.91 17.54 -5.91
CA PHE A 158 9.72 16.19 -5.40
C PHE A 158 9.95 16.12 -3.89
N THR A 159 11.09 16.61 -3.38
CA THR A 159 11.40 16.51 -1.95
C THR A 159 10.39 17.29 -1.12
N ASP A 160 9.91 18.44 -1.58
CA ASP A 160 8.86 19.19 -0.89
C ASP A 160 7.50 18.46 -0.91
N LEU A 161 7.07 17.93 -2.07
CA LEU A 161 5.80 17.21 -2.22
C LEU A 161 5.73 15.93 -1.38
N TYR A 162 6.85 15.23 -1.20
CA TYR A 162 6.88 13.95 -0.49
C TYR A 162 7.35 14.07 0.96
N PHE A 163 8.35 14.90 1.23
CA PHE A 163 9.02 15.00 2.55
C PHE A 163 8.96 16.39 3.18
N GLY A 164 8.50 17.42 2.45
CA GLY A 164 8.36 18.78 2.93
C GLY A 164 7.29 18.95 4.01
N ARG A 165 6.99 20.19 4.39
CA ARG A 165 6.05 20.49 5.50
C ARG A 165 4.65 19.92 5.27
N LYS A 166 4.20 19.90 4.01
CA LYS A 166 2.91 19.32 3.60
C LYS A 166 3.06 17.96 2.93
N GLY A 167 4.26 17.36 2.97
CA GLY A 167 4.62 16.20 2.18
C GLY A 167 3.82 14.95 2.53
N VAL A 168 3.52 14.14 1.51
CA VAL A 168 2.66 12.95 1.62
C VAL A 168 3.21 11.95 2.65
N PHE A 169 4.49 11.57 2.57
CA PHE A 169 5.06 10.60 3.50
C PHE A 169 5.10 11.13 4.93
N ARG A 170 5.39 12.43 5.11
CA ARG A 170 5.43 13.04 6.43
C ARG A 170 4.08 12.91 7.15
N LYS A 171 2.97 13.08 6.43
CA LYS A 171 1.61 12.98 6.98
C LYS A 171 1.23 11.53 7.36
N MET A 172 1.78 10.54 6.64
CA MET A 172 1.48 9.13 6.91
C MET A 172 2.24 8.56 8.13
N ILE A 173 3.44 9.07 8.43
CA ILE A 173 4.30 8.53 9.50
C ILE A 173 3.56 8.35 10.84
N PRO A 174 2.79 9.33 11.36
CA PRO A 174 2.04 9.14 12.61
C PRO A 174 1.08 7.95 12.58
N ASP A 175 0.42 7.71 11.45
CA ASP A 175 -0.55 6.61 11.29
C ASP A 175 0.13 5.25 11.13
N LEU A 176 1.29 5.21 10.45
CA LEU A 176 2.15 4.02 10.43
C LEU A 176 2.67 3.71 11.84
N LEU A 177 3.05 4.73 12.62
CA LEU A 177 3.58 4.55 13.97
C LEU A 177 2.53 4.06 14.97
N LYS A 178 1.23 4.29 14.74
CA LYS A 178 0.16 3.72 15.57
C LYS A 178 0.24 2.20 15.64
N PHE A 179 0.71 1.54 14.58
CA PHE A 179 0.86 0.08 14.56
C PHE A 179 1.82 -0.43 15.65
N TYR A 180 2.78 0.37 16.13
CA TYR A 180 3.68 -0.04 17.21
C TYR A 180 3.08 0.14 18.62
N LYS A 181 1.85 0.63 18.76
CA LYS A 181 1.24 0.79 20.10
C LYS A 181 0.68 -0.53 20.62
N PRO A 182 0.94 -0.88 21.89
CA PRO A 182 0.15 -1.90 22.59
C PRO A 182 -1.33 -1.50 22.58
N GLY A 183 -2.23 -2.42 22.23
CA GLY A 183 -3.67 -2.15 22.12
C GLY A 183 -4.11 -1.43 20.83
N PHE A 184 -3.22 -1.24 19.86
CA PHE A 184 -3.61 -0.79 18.52
C PHE A 184 -4.58 -1.78 17.86
N HIS A 185 -5.58 -1.24 17.16
CA HIS A 185 -6.43 -1.99 16.24
C HIS A 185 -6.68 -1.17 14.95
N PRO A 186 -6.60 -1.76 13.75
CA PRO A 186 -6.75 -1.03 12.49
C PRO A 186 -8.07 -0.26 12.35
N MET A 187 -9.15 -0.73 12.97
CA MET A 187 -10.46 -0.06 12.95
C MET A 187 -10.53 1.24 13.77
N GLN A 188 -9.45 1.63 14.45
CA GLN A 188 -9.37 2.95 15.10
C GLN A 188 -9.31 4.11 14.09
N ALA A 189 -8.93 3.84 12.84
CA ALA A 189 -9.05 4.80 11.75
C ALA A 189 -10.51 4.89 11.29
N ASN A 190 -11.18 6.02 11.55
CA ASN A 190 -12.54 6.25 11.04
C ASN A 190 -12.47 6.55 9.52
N MET A 191 -12.99 5.60 8.74
CA MET A 191 -13.02 5.65 7.28
C MET A 191 -14.43 5.64 6.70
N ASP A 192 -15.48 5.70 7.53
CA ASP A 192 -16.87 5.55 7.07
C ASP A 192 -17.26 6.64 6.06
N ALA A 193 -16.95 7.90 6.37
CA ALA A 193 -17.24 9.04 5.49
C ALA A 193 -16.47 8.99 4.16
N PRO A 194 -15.12 8.84 4.13
CA PRO A 194 -14.39 8.68 2.87
C PRO A 194 -14.84 7.47 2.06
N MET A 195 -15.09 6.32 2.71
CA MET A 195 -15.56 5.11 2.02
C MET A 195 -16.92 5.33 1.35
N LYS A 196 -17.87 5.98 2.05
CA LYS A 196 -19.17 6.31 1.48
C LYS A 196 -19.04 7.23 0.26
N LEU A 197 -18.24 8.29 0.39
CA LEU A 197 -18.00 9.24 -0.70
C LEU A 197 -17.47 8.54 -1.96
N TRP A 198 -16.48 7.66 -1.82
CA TRP A 198 -15.87 6.99 -2.96
C TRP A 198 -16.73 5.88 -3.54
N LYS A 199 -17.54 5.18 -2.72
CA LYS A 199 -18.58 4.25 -3.22
C LYS A 199 -19.56 4.98 -4.14
N GLU A 200 -20.03 6.16 -3.75
CA GLU A 200 -20.95 6.98 -4.55
C GLU A 200 -20.26 7.49 -5.84
N ARG A 201 -19.03 8.01 -5.75
CA ARG A 201 -18.30 8.54 -6.90
C ARG A 201 -17.93 7.48 -7.94
N LEU A 202 -17.68 6.25 -7.51
CA LEU A 202 -17.36 5.12 -8.39
C LEU A 202 -18.60 4.40 -8.92
N SER A 203 -19.82 4.86 -8.58
CA SER A 203 -21.08 4.19 -8.95
C SER A 203 -21.12 2.72 -8.49
N LEU A 204 -20.56 2.44 -7.32
CA LEU A 204 -20.56 1.11 -6.68
C LEU A 204 -21.75 0.93 -5.72
N VAL A 205 -22.75 1.82 -5.81
CA VAL A 205 -24.01 1.83 -5.03
C VAL A 205 -25.18 1.62 -5.98
#